data_AF-A0A4Y2CR13-F1
#
_entry.id   AF-A0A4Y2CR13-F1
#
_cell.length_a   1.000
_cell.length_b   1.000
_cell.length_c   1.000
_cell.angle_alpha   90.00
_cell.angle_beta   90.00
_cell.angle_gamma   90.00
#
_symmetry.space_group_name_H-M   'P 1'
#
loop_
_entity.id
_entity.type
_entity.pdbx_description
1 polymer ?
#
loop_
_entity_poly.entity_id
_entity_poly.type
_entity_poly.pdbx_seq_one_letter_code
_entity_poly.pdbx_strand_id
1 'polypeptide(L)'
;MLVYETPETFTEDLVECKVTPKNKKIAVVGAGFFGLVSLAALEEEGGFDPVCFEKTDKPGGTWCYREKPEDGVGSTMPSTIINHSKELGALSTFPPKKESNNFMRHYEVYEYIMDYATSRGILKYIRYKMEVLKVKRSDNYEETGKWTVTVKNRLSRRTSTDVYDGVLVCIGHNNRPKMPSYPNQDLFKGENMHTYSLKEVAPYKEKTVVVIGMGCSGLDATVETSNVARQVYISTRSGAHVMNRVGHRGLPLDTILIRQCLFQLFNILPHQVLSWLW
;
A
#
# COMPACT_ATOMS: atom_id res chain seq x y z
N MET A 1 -18.20 -30.57 -10.08
CA MET A 1 -17.17 -31.55 -9.67
C MET A 1 -16.27 -31.74 -10.87
N LEU A 2 -15.16 -31.01 -10.91
CA LEU A 2 -14.16 -31.09 -11.97
C LEU A 2 -12.98 -31.84 -11.38
N VAL A 3 -12.77 -33.06 -11.87
CA VAL A 3 -11.61 -33.88 -11.52
C VAL A 3 -10.51 -33.50 -12.50
N TYR A 4 -9.40 -32.96 -11.98
CA TYR A 4 -8.17 -32.81 -12.75
C TYR A 4 -7.18 -33.84 -12.22
N GLU A 5 -6.61 -34.61 -13.13
CA GLU A 5 -5.52 -35.55 -12.84
C GLU A 5 -4.27 -34.74 -12.45
N THR A 6 -3.74 -35.00 -11.26
CA THR A 6 -2.42 -34.53 -10.83
C THR A 6 -1.36 -35.21 -11.69
N PRO A 7 -0.54 -34.47 -12.46
CA PRO A 7 0.59 -35.08 -13.16
C PRO A 7 1.59 -35.61 -12.15
N GLU A 8 2.05 -36.83 -12.41
CA GLU A 8 3.11 -37.50 -11.67
C GLU A 8 4.38 -36.65 -11.65
N THR A 9 4.97 -36.51 -10.47
CA THR A 9 6.39 -36.19 -10.22
C THR A 9 6.98 -34.97 -10.96
N PHE A 10 6.99 -33.82 -10.27
CA PHE A 10 7.98 -32.77 -10.49
C PHE A 10 9.36 -33.27 -9.98
N THR A 11 10.08 -34.00 -10.82
CA THR A 11 11.50 -34.26 -10.61
C THR A 11 12.26 -33.84 -11.87
N GLU A 12 13.16 -32.89 -11.67
CA GLU A 12 14.31 -32.57 -12.53
C GLU A 12 14.01 -32.20 -13.98
N ASP A 13 13.54 -30.96 -14.18
CA ASP A 13 13.98 -30.10 -15.28
C ASP A 13 13.71 -28.65 -14.88
N LEU A 14 14.47 -28.16 -13.89
CA LEU A 14 14.66 -26.72 -13.75
C LEU A 14 15.46 -26.30 -14.99
N VAL A 15 14.75 -25.98 -16.07
CA VAL A 15 15.33 -25.21 -17.17
C VAL A 15 15.91 -23.96 -16.51
N GLU A 16 17.23 -23.90 -16.38
CA GLU A 16 17.96 -22.68 -16.10
C GLU A 16 17.68 -21.73 -17.26
N CYS A 17 16.54 -21.03 -17.20
CA CYS A 17 16.24 -19.92 -18.07
C CYS A 17 17.01 -18.69 -17.56
N LYS A 18 18.34 -18.82 -17.43
CA LYS A 18 19.26 -17.71 -17.21
C LYS A 18 19.54 -17.01 -18.54
N VAL A 19 18.50 -16.60 -19.25
CA VAL A 19 18.64 -15.45 -20.13
C VAL A 19 18.44 -14.24 -19.24
N THR A 20 19.48 -13.91 -18.46
CA THR A 20 19.51 -12.61 -17.77
C THR A 20 19.41 -11.56 -18.88
N PRO A 21 18.37 -10.70 -18.90
CA PRO A 21 18.25 -9.71 -19.95
C PRO A 21 19.52 -8.85 -19.98
N LYS A 22 20.04 -8.49 -21.15
CA LYS A 22 21.18 -7.56 -21.19
C LYS A 22 20.67 -6.12 -21.16
N ASN A 23 20.78 -5.47 -20.01
CA ASN A 23 20.51 -4.05 -19.76
C ASN A 23 19.14 -3.56 -20.27
N LYS A 24 18.06 -4.27 -19.90
CA LYS A 24 16.70 -3.82 -20.22
C LYS A 24 16.33 -2.60 -19.38
N LYS A 25 15.89 -1.52 -20.03
CA LYS A 25 15.56 -0.25 -19.38
C LYS A 25 14.15 -0.31 -18.81
N ILE A 26 14.01 -0.29 -17.49
CA ILE A 26 12.71 -0.45 -16.81
C ILE A 26 12.31 0.84 -16.11
N ALA A 27 11.10 1.35 -16.40
CA ALA A 27 10.52 2.46 -15.65
C ALA A 27 9.72 1.92 -14.46
N VAL A 28 10.05 2.36 -13.25
CA VAL A 28 9.25 2.14 -12.04
C VAL A 28 8.50 3.42 -11.70
N VAL A 29 7.19 3.35 -11.51
CA VAL A 29 6.33 4.52 -11.28
C VAL A 29 5.89 4.57 -9.82
N GLY A 30 6.52 5.44 -9.04
CA GLY A 30 6.29 5.62 -7.61
C GLY A 30 7.30 4.87 -6.74
N ALA A 31 7.92 5.56 -5.79
CA ALA A 31 8.87 5.01 -4.82
C ALA A 31 8.21 4.73 -3.46
N GLY A 32 6.96 4.27 -3.48
CA GLY A 32 6.31 3.68 -2.30
C GLY A 32 6.86 2.28 -1.99
N PHE A 33 6.28 1.59 -1.01
CA PHE A 33 6.68 0.23 -0.63
C PHE A 33 6.87 -0.70 -1.84
N PHE A 34 5.85 -0.81 -2.70
CA PHE A 34 5.91 -1.66 -3.89
C PHE A 34 7.00 -1.24 -4.88
N GLY A 35 7.23 0.06 -5.07
CA GLY A 35 8.28 0.54 -5.96
C GLY A 35 9.68 0.21 -5.46
N LEU A 36 9.89 0.31 -4.15
CA LEU A 36 11.16 -0.06 -3.52
C LEU A 36 11.41 -1.57 -3.59
N VAL A 37 10.40 -2.40 -3.34
CA VAL A 37 10.50 -3.85 -3.52
C VAL A 37 10.74 -4.22 -4.98
N SER A 38 10.06 -3.56 -5.93
CA SER A 38 10.31 -3.75 -7.36
C SER A 38 11.73 -3.39 -7.77
N LEU A 39 12.30 -2.29 -7.25
CA LEU A 39 13.69 -1.94 -7.51
C LEU A 39 14.65 -2.97 -6.93
N ALA A 40 14.40 -3.47 -5.72
CA ALA A 40 15.22 -4.50 -5.09
C ALA A 40 15.18 -5.81 -5.89
N ALA A 41 14.01 -6.23 -6.37
CA ALA A 41 13.87 -7.40 -7.22
C ALA A 41 14.63 -7.23 -8.55
N LEU A 42 14.52 -6.07 -9.20
CA LEU A 42 15.26 -5.79 -10.45
C LEU A 42 16.79 -5.77 -10.23
N GLU A 43 17.26 -5.25 -9.09
CA GLU A 43 18.68 -5.27 -8.72
C GLU A 43 19.18 -6.69 -8.45
N GLU A 44 18.37 -7.50 -7.75
CA GLU A 44 18.71 -8.88 -7.37
C GLU A 44 18.75 -9.84 -8.57
N GLU A 45 17.77 -9.74 -9.49
CA GLU A 45 17.76 -10.51 -10.73
C GLU A 45 18.92 -10.14 -11.67
N GLY A 46 19.32 -8.86 -11.65
CA GLY A 46 20.34 -8.32 -12.54
C GLY A 46 19.88 -8.23 -14.01
N GLY A 47 20.70 -7.57 -14.85
CA GLY A 47 20.39 -7.42 -16.27
C GLY A 47 19.36 -6.33 -16.63
N PHE A 48 18.96 -5.54 -15.64
CA PHE A 48 18.05 -4.40 -15.81
C PHE A 48 18.77 -3.08 -15.53
N ASP A 49 18.31 -2.02 -16.20
CA ASP A 49 18.66 -0.62 -15.92
C ASP A 49 17.39 0.11 -15.42
N PRO A 50 17.07 -0.01 -14.12
CA PRO A 50 15.86 0.58 -13.58
C PRO A 50 16.00 2.09 -13.35
N VAL A 51 14.93 2.82 -13.66
CA VAL A 51 14.74 4.20 -13.19
C VAL A 51 13.38 4.31 -12.51
N CYS A 52 13.38 4.80 -11.27
CA CYS A 52 12.16 5.05 -10.53
C CYS A 52 11.81 6.53 -10.55
N PHE A 53 10.57 6.84 -10.93
CA PHE A 53 10.04 8.20 -10.91
C PHE A 53 9.14 8.38 -9.69
N GLU A 54 9.58 9.22 -8.75
CA GLU A 54 8.83 9.55 -7.54
C GLU A 54 8.29 10.98 -7.63
N LYS A 55 6.96 11.12 -7.47
CA LYS A 55 6.27 12.42 -7.56
C LYS A 55 6.73 13.40 -6.48
N THR A 56 7.07 12.90 -5.30
CA THR A 56 7.44 13.69 -4.12
C THR A 56 8.97 13.79 -3.96
N ASP A 57 9.44 14.47 -2.90
CA ASP A 57 10.86 14.62 -2.53
C ASP A 57 11.41 13.45 -1.72
N LYS A 58 10.53 12.58 -1.23
CA LYS A 58 10.91 11.47 -0.36
C LYS A 58 10.23 10.19 -0.82
N PRO A 59 10.92 9.04 -0.76
CA PRO A 59 10.30 7.75 -1.03
C PRO A 59 9.40 7.33 0.16
N GLY A 60 8.85 6.12 0.12
CA GLY A 60 8.02 5.54 1.19
C GLY A 60 6.52 5.72 0.99
N GLY A 61 6.08 6.58 0.07
CA GLY A 61 4.68 6.72 -0.32
C GLY A 61 3.77 7.06 0.87
N THR A 62 2.79 6.19 1.14
CA THR A 62 1.81 6.29 2.24
C THR A 62 2.47 6.35 3.62
N TRP A 63 3.56 5.62 3.83
CA TRP A 63 4.22 5.54 5.15
C TRP A 63 5.08 6.76 5.45
N CYS A 64 5.48 7.51 4.42
CA CYS A 64 6.10 8.82 4.59
C CYS A 64 5.02 9.84 5.00
N TYR A 65 4.92 10.12 6.30
CA TYR A 65 3.95 11.08 6.82
C TYR A 65 4.21 12.48 6.28
N ARG A 66 3.11 13.16 5.93
CA ARG A 66 3.08 14.56 5.51
C ARG A 66 1.92 15.24 6.21
N GLU A 67 2.16 16.44 6.72
CA GLU A 67 1.13 17.28 7.35
C GLU A 67 0.05 17.68 6.34
N LYS A 68 0.46 18.00 5.11
CA LYS A 68 -0.46 18.35 4.02
C LYS A 68 -0.60 17.19 3.05
N PRO A 69 -1.82 16.66 2.85
CA PRO A 69 -2.06 15.67 1.80
C PRO A 69 -1.75 16.23 0.41
N GLU A 70 -1.37 15.36 -0.52
CA GLU A 70 -1.04 15.72 -1.90
C GLU A 70 -1.78 14.80 -2.88
N ASP A 71 -2.49 15.37 -3.85
CA ASP A 71 -3.28 14.58 -4.82
C ASP A 71 -2.44 13.52 -5.54
N GLY A 72 -2.93 12.28 -5.55
CA GLY A 72 -2.23 11.14 -6.13
C GLY A 72 -1.09 10.59 -5.26
N VAL A 73 -0.94 11.05 -4.02
CA VAL A 73 -0.02 10.50 -3.02
C VAL A 73 -0.81 9.94 -1.84
N GLY A 74 -0.44 8.78 -1.31
CA GLY A 74 -1.06 8.22 -0.12
C GLY A 74 -0.91 9.15 1.10
N SER A 75 -1.95 9.24 1.92
CA SER A 75 -1.98 10.08 3.12
C SER A 75 -2.36 9.24 4.33
N THR A 76 -1.60 9.40 5.41
CA THR A 76 -1.74 8.64 6.66
C THR A 76 -1.96 9.57 7.83
N MET A 77 -2.77 9.16 8.81
CA MET A 77 -2.96 9.92 10.06
C MET A 77 -1.72 9.76 10.96
N PRO A 78 -1.36 10.74 11.80
CA PRO A 78 -0.19 10.64 12.68
C PRO A 78 -0.32 9.51 13.73
N SER A 79 -1.55 9.12 14.06
CA SER A 79 -1.83 8.03 15.00
C SER A 79 -1.85 6.65 14.36
N THR A 80 -1.72 6.54 13.03
CA THR A 80 -1.89 5.25 12.34
C THR A 80 -0.86 4.22 12.80
N ILE A 81 -1.39 3.04 13.16
CA ILE A 81 -0.67 1.82 13.52
C ILE A 81 -1.14 0.71 12.58
N ILE A 82 -0.20 -0.09 12.05
CA ILE A 82 -0.56 -1.22 11.17
C ILE A 82 -1.51 -2.21 11.85
N ASN A 83 -2.31 -2.89 11.03
CA ASN A 83 -3.31 -3.87 11.46
C ASN A 83 -2.81 -5.32 11.37
N HIS A 84 -1.59 -5.53 10.86
CA HIS A 84 -0.91 -6.82 10.82
C HIS A 84 0.32 -6.78 11.74
N SER A 85 0.72 -7.94 12.22
CA SER A 85 1.92 -8.14 13.02
C SER A 85 3.17 -7.94 12.18
N LYS A 86 4.25 -7.48 12.82
CA LYS A 86 5.52 -7.19 12.16
C LYS A 86 6.10 -8.39 11.40
N GLU A 87 5.93 -9.59 11.93
CA GLU A 87 6.45 -10.82 11.31
C GLU A 87 5.65 -11.22 10.06
N LEU A 88 4.32 -11.10 10.09
CA LEU A 88 3.47 -11.40 8.92
C LEU A 88 3.48 -10.29 7.86
N GLY A 89 3.77 -9.05 8.26
CA GLY A 89 3.98 -7.93 7.35
C GLY A 89 5.40 -7.80 6.80
N ALA A 90 6.33 -8.67 7.23
CA ALA A 90 7.72 -8.59 6.84
C ALA A 90 7.93 -8.92 5.37
N LEU A 91 8.94 -8.29 4.77
CA LEU A 91 9.58 -8.81 3.57
C LEU A 91 10.27 -10.13 3.91
N SER A 92 10.08 -11.14 3.07
CA SER A 92 10.53 -12.52 3.29
C SER A 92 12.02 -12.66 3.61
N THR A 93 12.87 -11.78 3.08
CA THR A 93 14.32 -11.79 3.25
C THR A 93 14.83 -10.66 4.14
N PHE A 94 13.94 -9.92 4.81
CA PHE A 94 14.32 -8.77 5.63
C PHE A 94 13.35 -8.61 6.81
N PRO A 95 13.50 -9.40 7.89
CA PRO A 95 12.62 -9.28 9.05
C PRO A 95 12.81 -7.93 9.76
N PRO A 96 11.74 -7.35 10.35
CA PRO A 96 11.85 -6.20 11.23
C PRO A 96 12.76 -6.47 12.44
N LYS A 97 13.26 -5.41 13.08
CA LYS A 97 14.12 -5.53 14.27
C LYS A 97 13.36 -6.26 15.38
N LYS A 98 14.09 -7.05 16.18
CA LYS A 98 13.52 -7.83 17.29
C LYS A 98 12.79 -6.92 18.29
N GLU A 99 13.32 -5.72 18.49
CA GLU A 99 12.84 -4.71 19.44
C GLU A 99 11.63 -3.91 18.91
N SER A 100 11.34 -3.98 17.60
CA SER A 100 10.18 -3.29 17.02
C SER A 100 8.87 -3.79 17.62
N ASN A 101 7.91 -2.88 17.76
CA ASN A 101 6.56 -3.23 18.20
C ASN A 101 5.91 -4.25 17.26
N ASN A 102 5.14 -5.20 17.81
CA ASN A 102 4.39 -6.15 16.98
C ASN A 102 3.45 -5.44 16.01
N PHE A 103 2.86 -4.31 16.42
CA PHE A 103 2.07 -3.44 15.56
C PHE A 103 2.76 -2.09 15.49
N MET A 104 3.51 -1.88 14.41
CA MET A 104 4.31 -0.70 14.17
C MET A 104 3.46 0.54 13.86
N ARG A 105 3.84 1.68 14.42
CA ARG A 105 3.35 3.00 13.99
C ARG A 105 3.84 3.29 12.57
N HIS A 106 3.16 4.20 11.88
CA HIS A 106 3.47 4.54 10.50
C HIS A 106 4.95 4.94 10.28
N TYR A 107 5.59 5.60 11.26
CA TYR A 107 6.99 6.01 11.17
C TYR A 107 7.97 4.83 11.36
N GLU A 108 7.64 3.86 12.21
CA GLU A 108 8.43 2.63 12.37
C GLU A 108 8.37 1.79 11.08
N VAL A 109 7.21 1.75 10.41
CA VAL A 109 7.09 1.12 9.09
C VAL A 109 7.90 1.87 8.04
N TYR A 110 7.85 3.21 8.05
CA TYR A 110 8.68 4.02 7.16
C TYR A 110 10.17 3.73 7.36
N GLU A 111 10.65 3.71 8.61
CA GLU A 111 12.03 3.36 8.95
C GLU A 111 12.41 1.97 8.45
N TYR A 112 11.57 0.96 8.70
CA TYR A 112 11.79 -0.41 8.22
C TYR A 112 11.95 -0.48 6.68
N ILE A 113 11.09 0.24 5.95
CA ILE A 113 11.14 0.29 4.48
C ILE A 113 12.39 1.02 3.99
N MET A 114 12.81 2.08 4.68
CA MET A 114 14.02 2.82 4.35
C MET A 114 15.30 2.05 4.69
N ASP A 115 15.32 1.32 5.80
CA ASP A 115 16.42 0.41 6.16
C ASP A 115 16.59 -0.67 5.07
N TYR A 116 15.48 -1.27 4.62
CA TYR A 116 15.49 -2.21 3.50
C TYR A 116 16.06 -1.57 2.22
N ALA A 117 15.50 -0.43 1.79
CA ALA A 117 15.92 0.22 0.56
C ALA A 117 17.40 0.67 0.59
N THR A 118 17.89 1.10 1.76
CA THR A 118 19.28 1.50 1.95
C THR A 118 20.21 0.28 1.91
N SER A 119 19.88 -0.80 2.62
CA SER A 119 20.68 -2.03 2.64
C SER A 119 20.81 -2.69 1.25
N ARG A 120 19.82 -2.51 0.38
CA ARG A 120 19.84 -2.98 -1.01
C ARG A 120 20.48 -1.99 -1.99
N GLY A 121 20.87 -0.79 -1.54
CA GLY A 121 21.50 0.22 -2.38
C GLY A 121 20.61 0.75 -3.53
N ILE A 122 19.29 0.56 -3.45
CA ILE A 122 18.36 0.86 -4.56
C ILE A 122 17.92 2.32 -4.63
N LEU A 123 18.19 3.11 -3.59
CA LEU A 123 17.83 4.54 -3.56
C LEU A 123 18.49 5.32 -4.70
N LYS A 124 19.64 4.85 -5.22
CA LYS A 124 20.36 5.43 -6.37
C LYS A 124 19.51 5.49 -7.66
N TYR A 125 18.50 4.63 -7.79
CA TYR A 125 17.63 4.56 -8.97
C TYR A 125 16.49 5.58 -8.97
N ILE A 126 16.26 6.26 -7.84
CA ILE A 126 15.08 7.11 -7.65
C ILE A 126 15.37 8.53 -8.15
N ARG A 127 14.50 9.02 -9.04
CA ARG A 127 14.44 10.41 -9.47
C ARG A 127 13.25 11.08 -8.79
N TYR A 128 13.54 11.90 -7.79
CA TYR A 128 12.54 12.65 -7.03
C TYR A 128 11.95 13.83 -7.79
N LYS A 129 10.78 14.30 -7.35
CA LYS A 129 10.01 15.40 -7.96
C LYS A 129 9.73 15.15 -9.46
N MET A 130 9.58 13.88 -9.84
CA MET A 130 9.28 13.44 -11.20
C MET A 130 7.88 12.83 -11.23
N GLU A 131 6.93 13.53 -11.84
CA GLU A 131 5.55 13.07 -11.97
C GLU A 131 5.35 12.38 -13.32
N VAL A 132 5.05 11.09 -13.31
CA VAL A 132 4.66 10.38 -14.53
C VAL A 132 3.25 10.81 -14.93
N LEU A 133 3.13 11.43 -16.10
CA LEU A 133 1.86 11.94 -16.62
C LEU A 133 1.13 10.90 -17.48
N LYS A 134 1.89 10.08 -18.21
CA LYS A 134 1.33 9.14 -19.18
C LYS A 134 2.27 7.95 -19.38
N VAL A 135 1.68 6.77 -19.47
CA VAL A 135 2.31 5.54 -19.95
C VAL A 135 1.46 5.06 -21.12
N LYS A 136 2.07 4.88 -22.30
CA LYS A 136 1.42 4.32 -23.48
C LYS A 136 2.29 3.25 -24.11
N ARG A 137 1.68 2.33 -24.86
CA ARG A 137 2.42 1.49 -25.81
C ARG A 137 3.19 2.39 -26.79
N SER A 138 4.42 2.01 -27.15
CA SER A 138 5.17 2.72 -28.19
C SER A 138 4.49 2.54 -29.55
N ASP A 139 4.87 3.38 -30.52
CA ASP A 139 4.24 3.34 -31.84
C ASP A 139 4.56 2.03 -32.60
N ASN A 140 5.68 1.37 -32.27
CA ASN A 140 6.09 0.05 -32.75
C ASN A 140 5.99 -1.04 -31.66
N TYR A 141 4.97 -0.97 -30.80
CA TYR A 141 4.80 -1.90 -29.69
C TYR A 141 4.66 -3.35 -30.12
N GLU A 142 3.92 -3.63 -31.20
CA GLU A 142 3.68 -5.02 -31.63
C GLU A 142 4.97 -5.73 -32.07
N GLU A 143 5.99 -4.97 -32.49
CA GLU A 143 7.32 -5.50 -32.83
C GLU A 143 8.27 -5.54 -31.63
N THR A 144 8.19 -4.54 -30.74
CA THR A 144 9.23 -4.30 -29.72
C THR A 144 8.80 -4.57 -28.27
N GLY A 145 7.50 -4.59 -28.00
CA GLY A 145 6.91 -4.65 -26.66
C GLY A 145 7.17 -3.42 -25.78
N LYS A 146 7.69 -2.31 -26.33
CA LYS A 146 8.21 -1.18 -25.56
C LYS A 146 7.16 -0.15 -25.19
N TRP A 147 7.38 0.56 -24.09
CA TRP A 147 6.47 1.56 -23.56
C TRP A 147 7.06 2.95 -23.68
N THR A 148 6.22 3.93 -23.99
CA THR A 148 6.56 5.34 -23.93
C THR A 148 6.05 5.92 -22.60
N VAL A 149 6.95 6.51 -21.82
CA VAL A 149 6.64 7.13 -20.52
C VAL A 149 6.92 8.62 -20.60
N THR A 150 5.91 9.42 -20.31
CA THR A 150 5.99 10.88 -20.25
C THR A 150 6.07 11.33 -18.80
N VAL A 151 7.14 12.05 -18.46
CA VAL A 151 7.47 12.48 -17.10
C VAL A 151 7.61 13.99 -17.05
N LYS A 152 7.00 14.60 -16.03
CA LYS A 152 7.13 16.03 -15.72
C LYS A 152 8.05 16.22 -14.54
N ASN A 153 9.14 16.95 -14.75
CA ASN A 153 9.96 17.45 -13.65
C ASN A 153 9.19 18.60 -12.96
N ARG A 154 8.86 18.43 -11.69
CA ARG A 154 8.03 19.41 -10.95
C ARG A 154 8.80 20.67 -10.56
N LEU A 155 10.13 20.62 -10.52
CA LEU A 155 10.99 21.77 -10.24
C LEU A 155 11.14 22.64 -11.49
N SER A 156 11.59 22.06 -12.60
CA SER A 156 11.82 22.80 -13.85
C SER A 156 10.55 23.00 -14.70
N ARG A 157 9.46 22.31 -14.34
CA ARG A 157 8.18 22.23 -15.09
C ARG A 157 8.31 21.64 -16.50
N ARG A 158 9.49 21.16 -16.90
CA ARG A 158 9.72 20.53 -18.20
C ARG A 158 9.15 19.12 -18.22
N THR A 159 8.58 18.77 -19.37
CA THR A 159 8.10 17.42 -19.65
C THR A 159 9.06 16.75 -20.63
N SER A 160 9.43 15.51 -20.34
CA SER A 160 10.22 14.66 -21.23
C SER A 160 9.50 13.35 -21.47
N THR A 161 9.72 12.76 -22.64
CA THR A 161 9.17 11.47 -23.01
C THR A 161 10.30 10.57 -23.45
N ASP A 162 10.30 9.34 -22.96
CA ASP A 162 11.35 8.36 -23.25
C ASP A 162 10.73 6.95 -23.39
N VAL A 163 11.48 6.03 -24.00
CA VAL A 163 11.05 4.67 -24.31
C VAL A 163 11.73 3.68 -23.37
N TYR A 164 10.96 2.70 -22.90
CA TYR A 164 11.34 1.70 -21.90
C TYR A 164 10.99 0.30 -22.38
N ASP A 165 11.81 -0.69 -22.02
CA ASP A 165 11.54 -2.10 -22.33
C ASP A 165 10.43 -2.67 -21.44
N GLY A 166 10.16 -2.07 -20.28
CA GLY A 166 9.08 -2.45 -19.39
C GLY A 166 8.72 -1.34 -18.42
N VAL A 167 7.52 -1.44 -17.84
CA VAL A 167 7.01 -0.47 -16.85
C VAL A 167 6.38 -1.20 -15.67
N LEU A 168 6.80 -0.85 -14.46
CA LEU A 168 6.20 -1.31 -13.21
C LEU A 168 5.42 -0.14 -12.58
N VAL A 169 4.10 -0.30 -12.45
CA VAL A 169 3.23 0.74 -11.90
C VAL A 169 3.02 0.50 -10.40
N CYS A 170 3.62 1.35 -9.57
CA CYS A 170 3.71 1.18 -8.12
C CYS A 170 3.07 2.35 -7.34
N ILE A 171 2.05 2.98 -7.91
CA ILE A 171 1.42 4.21 -7.37
C ILE A 171 0.48 3.98 -6.19
N GLY A 172 0.16 2.73 -5.88
CA GLY A 172 -0.87 2.37 -4.89
C GLY A 172 -2.28 2.79 -5.29
N HIS A 173 -3.28 2.48 -4.47
CA HIS A 173 -4.69 2.78 -4.74
C HIS A 173 -5.33 3.74 -3.72
N ASN A 174 -4.74 3.92 -2.54
CA ASN A 174 -5.25 4.78 -1.47
C ASN A 174 -4.70 6.21 -1.55
N ASN A 175 -4.81 6.85 -2.72
CA ASN A 175 -4.14 8.13 -3.02
C ASN A 175 -5.07 9.22 -3.58
N ARG A 176 -6.33 8.89 -3.84
CA ARG A 176 -7.38 9.83 -4.29
C ARG A 176 -8.64 9.59 -3.45
N PRO A 177 -9.06 10.54 -2.59
CA PRO A 177 -10.24 10.37 -1.75
C PRO A 177 -11.52 10.30 -2.59
N LYS A 178 -12.44 9.40 -2.23
CA LYS A 178 -13.76 9.30 -2.85
C LYS A 178 -14.79 9.91 -1.91
N MET A 179 -15.16 11.16 -2.17
CA MET A 179 -16.20 11.85 -1.39
C MET A 179 -17.59 11.41 -1.86
N PRO A 180 -18.44 10.86 -0.97
CA PRO A 180 -19.85 10.64 -1.29
C PRO A 180 -20.60 11.97 -1.39
N SER A 181 -21.70 11.96 -2.14
CA SER A 181 -22.65 13.07 -2.22
C SER A 181 -23.97 12.66 -1.59
N TYR A 182 -24.55 13.52 -0.74
CA TYR A 182 -25.81 13.29 -0.06
C TYR A 182 -26.87 14.32 -0.47
N PRO A 183 -28.17 13.96 -0.47
CA PRO A 183 -29.25 14.93 -0.63
C PRO A 183 -29.13 16.06 0.39
N ASN A 184 -29.28 17.31 -0.05
CA ASN A 184 -29.22 18.51 0.79
C ASN A 184 -27.89 18.70 1.55
N GLN A 185 -26.79 18.12 1.08
CA GLN A 185 -25.47 18.25 1.71
C GLN A 185 -24.98 19.71 1.77
N ASP A 186 -25.41 20.55 0.82
CA ASP A 186 -25.15 21.98 0.77
C ASP A 186 -25.82 22.77 1.91
N LEU A 187 -26.88 22.24 2.52
CA LEU A 187 -27.51 22.85 3.70
C LEU A 187 -26.66 22.68 4.98
N PHE A 188 -25.72 21.74 4.99
CA PHE A 188 -24.84 21.52 6.12
C PHE A 188 -23.80 22.63 6.21
N LYS A 189 -23.89 23.44 7.27
CA LYS A 189 -22.99 24.59 7.52
C LYS A 189 -21.69 24.22 8.24
N GLY A 190 -21.53 22.96 8.63
CA GLY A 190 -20.33 22.46 9.30
C GLY A 190 -19.23 22.10 8.30
N GLU A 191 -18.09 21.66 8.83
CA GLU A 191 -16.97 21.20 8.03
C GLU A 191 -17.18 19.76 7.56
N ASN A 192 -16.90 19.50 6.28
CA ASN A 192 -16.96 18.17 5.69
C ASN A 192 -15.60 17.83 5.06
N MET A 193 -15.06 16.65 5.39
CA MET A 193 -13.77 16.19 4.89
C MET A 193 -13.70 14.67 4.77
N HIS A 194 -12.82 14.17 3.91
CA HIS A 194 -12.42 12.77 3.89
C HIS A 194 -11.38 12.49 5.00
N THR A 195 -11.37 11.28 5.56
CA THR A 195 -10.33 10.83 6.51
C THR A 195 -8.89 10.92 5.96
N TYR A 196 -8.76 11.00 4.62
CA TYR A 196 -7.50 11.23 3.92
C TYR A 196 -6.84 12.56 4.32
N SER A 197 -7.66 13.56 4.69
CA SER A 197 -7.25 14.88 5.13
C SER A 197 -7.20 15.05 6.64
N LEU A 198 -7.59 14.04 7.43
CA LEU A 198 -7.54 14.11 8.88
C LEU A 198 -6.08 14.01 9.36
N LYS A 199 -5.61 15.04 10.04
CA LYS A 199 -4.20 15.16 10.50
C LYS A 199 -4.08 15.53 11.96
N GLU A 200 -5.07 16.22 12.49
CA GLU A 200 -5.11 16.63 13.89
C GLU A 200 -6.54 16.53 14.38
N VAL A 201 -6.71 16.25 15.67
CA VAL A 201 -8.03 16.16 16.29
C VAL A 201 -8.36 17.34 17.22
N ALA A 202 -7.37 18.12 17.64
CA ALA A 202 -7.56 19.29 18.50
C ALA A 202 -8.64 20.27 18.00
N PRO A 203 -8.78 20.53 16.68
CA PRO A 203 -9.86 21.39 16.15
C PRO A 203 -11.28 20.87 16.38
N TYR A 204 -11.46 19.60 16.79
CA TYR A 204 -12.77 19.00 17.06
C TYR A 204 -13.14 18.99 18.54
N LYS A 205 -12.34 19.61 19.42
CA LYS A 205 -12.65 19.74 20.83
C LYS A 205 -14.03 20.37 21.04
N GLU A 206 -14.84 19.79 21.93
CA GLU A 206 -16.24 20.18 22.21
C GLU A 206 -17.21 20.13 21.01
N LYS A 207 -16.78 19.69 19.81
CA LYS A 207 -17.64 19.55 18.64
C LYS A 207 -18.41 18.24 18.67
N THR A 208 -19.47 18.17 17.87
CA THR A 208 -20.15 16.93 17.52
C THR A 208 -19.66 16.47 16.15
N VAL A 209 -19.08 15.27 16.09
CA VAL A 209 -18.47 14.70 14.89
C VAL A 209 -19.32 13.52 14.40
N VAL A 210 -19.55 13.44 13.09
CA VAL A 210 -20.18 12.28 12.46
C VAL A 210 -19.18 11.69 11.46
N VAL A 211 -18.76 10.45 11.71
CA VAL A 211 -17.91 9.69 10.79
C VAL A 211 -18.80 8.80 9.93
N ILE A 212 -18.65 8.90 8.60
CA ILE A 212 -19.43 8.12 7.66
C ILE A 212 -18.57 6.99 7.09
N GLY A 213 -19.02 5.75 7.31
CA GLY A 213 -18.31 4.54 6.91
C GLY A 213 -17.50 3.90 8.03
N MET A 214 -17.54 2.57 8.09
CA MET A 214 -16.91 1.74 9.12
C MET A 214 -15.69 0.97 8.59
N GLY A 215 -14.97 1.55 7.61
CA GLY A 215 -13.66 1.04 7.20
C GLY A 215 -12.60 1.33 8.28
N CYS A 216 -11.43 0.68 8.19
CA CYS A 216 -10.38 0.85 9.21
C CYS A 216 -10.03 2.32 9.48
N SER A 217 -9.88 3.15 8.43
CA SER A 217 -9.61 4.58 8.60
C SER A 217 -10.76 5.36 9.25
N GLY A 218 -12.01 4.94 9.03
CA GLY A 218 -13.17 5.55 9.67
C GLY A 218 -13.24 5.19 11.15
N LEU A 219 -12.94 3.94 11.51
CA LEU A 219 -12.83 3.50 12.90
C LEU A 219 -11.70 4.24 13.63
N ASP A 220 -10.52 4.32 13.05
CA ASP A 220 -9.39 5.09 13.61
C ASP A 220 -9.79 6.57 13.79
N ALA A 221 -10.36 7.21 12.77
CA ALA A 221 -10.82 8.60 12.86
C ALA A 221 -11.88 8.79 13.96
N THR A 222 -12.79 7.84 14.14
CA THR A 222 -13.81 7.88 15.20
C THR A 222 -13.14 7.84 16.58
N VAL A 223 -12.28 6.85 16.81
CA VAL A 223 -11.61 6.68 18.10
C VAL A 223 -10.75 7.89 18.43
N GLU A 224 -9.94 8.35 17.46
CA GLU A 224 -9.07 9.52 17.64
C GLU A 224 -9.86 10.79 17.96
N THR A 225 -10.95 11.06 17.22
CA THR A 225 -11.78 12.24 17.47
C THR A 225 -12.56 12.13 18.78
N SER A 226 -12.94 10.93 19.23
CA SER A 226 -13.66 10.72 20.49
C SER A 226 -12.85 11.10 21.73
N ASN A 227 -11.52 11.17 21.63
CA ASN A 227 -10.66 11.60 22.73
C ASN A 227 -10.83 13.09 23.09
N VAL A 228 -11.40 13.89 22.18
CA VAL A 228 -11.49 15.35 22.33
C VAL A 228 -12.88 15.92 22.02
N ALA A 229 -13.64 15.30 21.13
CA ALA A 229 -14.97 15.76 20.73
C ALA A 229 -15.99 15.55 21.86
N ARG A 230 -17.01 16.40 21.90
CA ARG A 230 -18.12 16.26 22.86
C ARG A 230 -18.95 15.00 22.59
N GLN A 231 -19.12 14.66 21.32
CA GLN A 231 -19.85 13.48 20.89
C GLN A 231 -19.37 13.05 19.50
N VAL A 232 -19.19 11.75 19.30
CA VAL A 232 -18.90 11.16 17.98
C VAL A 232 -19.99 10.15 17.63
N TYR A 233 -20.47 10.18 16.39
CA TYR A 233 -21.37 9.20 15.81
C TYR A 233 -20.69 8.48 14.65
N ILE A 234 -20.93 7.19 14.52
CA ILE A 234 -20.54 6.42 13.33
C ILE A 234 -21.80 6.08 12.55
N SER A 235 -21.86 6.53 11.29
CA SER A 235 -22.89 6.13 10.35
C SER A 235 -22.37 4.99 9.47
N THR A 236 -23.04 3.84 9.50
CA THR A 236 -22.68 2.67 8.71
C THR A 236 -23.87 2.17 7.91
N ARG A 237 -23.61 1.64 6.71
CA ARG A 237 -24.64 1.06 5.83
C ARG A 237 -24.97 -0.38 6.20
N SER A 238 -23.94 -1.18 6.49
CA SER A 238 -24.04 -2.64 6.63
C SER A 238 -23.38 -3.17 7.91
N GLY A 239 -22.80 -2.30 8.74
CA GLY A 239 -21.92 -2.73 9.84
C GLY A 239 -20.63 -3.38 9.34
N ALA A 240 -19.85 -3.90 10.28
CA ALA A 240 -18.67 -4.74 10.04
C ALA A 240 -18.31 -5.51 11.33
N HIS A 241 -17.62 -6.64 11.19
CA HIS A 241 -17.01 -7.34 12.33
C HIS A 241 -15.82 -6.52 12.82
N VAL A 242 -15.75 -6.28 14.13
CA VAL A 242 -14.63 -5.56 14.76
C VAL A 242 -13.75 -6.58 15.46
N MET A 243 -12.51 -6.72 14.98
CA MET A 243 -11.51 -7.60 15.56
C MET A 243 -10.38 -6.80 16.19
N ASN A 244 -9.87 -7.27 17.33
CA ASN A 244 -8.72 -6.68 17.99
C ASN A 244 -7.42 -7.20 17.36
N ARG A 245 -6.39 -6.36 17.34
CA ARG A 245 -5.00 -6.74 17.07
C ARG A 245 -4.52 -7.83 18.06
N VAL A 246 -4.91 -7.71 19.32
CA VAL A 246 -4.54 -8.65 20.40
C VAL A 246 -5.47 -9.86 20.37
N GLY A 247 -4.89 -11.03 20.09
CA GLY A 247 -5.55 -12.32 20.12
C GLY A 247 -5.32 -13.10 21.41
N HIS A 248 -5.53 -14.42 21.35
CA HIS A 248 -5.40 -15.31 22.50
C HIS A 248 -4.00 -15.24 23.12
N ARG A 249 -3.93 -15.18 24.47
CA ARG A 249 -2.68 -15.04 25.26
C ARG A 249 -1.84 -13.81 24.94
N GLY A 250 -2.44 -12.76 24.38
CA GLY A 250 -1.72 -11.54 24.04
C GLY A 250 -0.91 -11.62 22.73
N LEU A 251 -1.02 -12.74 22.00
CA LEU A 251 -0.36 -12.90 20.70
C LEU A 251 -1.10 -12.08 19.63
N PRO A 252 -0.41 -11.59 18.59
CA PRO A 252 -1.07 -10.95 17.45
C PRO A 252 -2.11 -11.89 16.81
N LEU A 253 -3.33 -11.40 16.61
CA LEU A 253 -4.46 -12.22 16.16
C LEU A 253 -4.20 -12.88 14.80
N ASP A 254 -3.55 -12.17 13.89
CA ASP A 254 -3.18 -12.64 12.57
C ASP A 254 -2.21 -13.84 12.62
N THR A 255 -1.28 -13.90 13.57
CA THR A 255 -0.39 -15.08 13.76
C THR A 255 -1.14 -16.35 14.21
N ILE A 256 -2.36 -16.18 14.72
CA ILE A 256 -3.25 -17.28 15.10
C ILE A 256 -4.11 -17.68 13.90
N LEU A 257 -4.72 -16.69 13.24
CA LEU A 257 -5.70 -16.90 12.16
C LEU A 257 -5.08 -17.26 10.81
N ILE A 258 -3.98 -16.61 10.44
CA ILE A 258 -3.32 -16.75 9.14
C ILE A 258 -2.34 -17.92 9.22
N ARG A 259 -2.90 -19.13 9.25
CA ARG A 259 -2.14 -20.40 9.25
C ARG A 259 -2.61 -21.29 8.14
N GLN A 260 -1.67 -22.01 7.52
CA GLN A 260 -1.97 -22.91 6.41
C GLN A 260 -3.00 -23.98 6.78
N CYS A 261 -2.93 -24.54 8.00
CA CYS A 261 -3.90 -25.53 8.47
C CYS A 261 -5.33 -24.96 8.58
N LEU A 262 -5.48 -23.72 9.07
CA LEU A 262 -6.78 -23.05 9.14
C LEU A 262 -7.30 -22.68 7.75
N PHE A 263 -6.41 -22.24 6.85
CA PHE A 263 -6.77 -21.95 5.47
C PHE A 263 -7.26 -23.20 4.73
N GLN A 264 -6.60 -24.35 4.94
CA GLN A 264 -7.07 -25.63 4.41
C GLN A 264 -8.43 -26.02 4.98
N LEU A 265 -8.67 -25.83 6.28
CA LEU A 265 -9.97 -26.06 6.90
C LEU A 265 -11.06 -25.19 6.26
N PHE A 266 -10.79 -23.90 6.02
CA PHE A 266 -11.72 -22.98 5.37
C PHE A 266 -12.05 -23.37 3.93
N ASN A 267 -11.15 -24.04 3.22
CA ASN A 267 -11.45 -24.52 1.87
C ASN A 267 -12.31 -25.80 1.85
N ILE A 268 -12.36 -26.54 2.96
CA ILE A 268 -13.09 -27.80 3.07
C ILE A 268 -14.50 -27.58 3.66
N LEU A 269 -14.63 -26.66 4.61
CA LEU A 269 -15.90 -26.44 5.31
C LEU A 269 -16.92 -25.69 4.44
N PRO A 270 -18.22 -26.04 4.54
CA PRO A 270 -19.28 -25.29 3.87
C PRO A 270 -19.30 -23.82 4.32
N HIS A 271 -19.58 -22.91 3.39
CA HIS A 271 -19.64 -21.47 3.66
C HIS A 271 -20.57 -21.13 4.84
N GLN A 272 -21.71 -21.83 4.99
CA GLN A 272 -22.65 -21.59 6.10
C GLN A 272 -22.03 -21.87 7.47
N VAL A 273 -21.20 -22.92 7.57
CA VAL A 273 -20.49 -23.26 8.80
C VAL A 273 -19.43 -22.21 9.09
N LEU A 274 -18.68 -21.80 8.07
CA LEU A 274 -17.67 -20.75 8.21
C LEU A 274 -18.32 -19.44 8.65
N SER A 275 -19.38 -18.99 7.99
CA SER A 275 -20.10 -17.77 8.34
C SER A 275 -20.69 -17.80 9.74
N TRP A 276 -20.97 -18.97 10.31
CA TRP A 276 -21.45 -19.09 11.69
C TRP A 276 -20.34 -18.98 12.74
N LEU A 277 -19.11 -19.34 12.37
CA LEU A 277 -17.93 -19.26 13.26
C LEU A 277 -17.39 -17.82 13.44
N TRP A 278 -17.88 -16.85 12.64
CA TRP A 278 -17.38 -15.48 12.56
C TRP A 278 -18.43 -14.43 12.96
#